data_AF-A0A2G6I5D2-F1
#
_entry.id   AF-A0A2G6I5D2-F1
#
_cell.length_a   1.000
_cell.length_b   1.000
_cell.length_c   1.000
_cell.angle_alpha   90.00
_cell.angle_beta   90.00
_cell.angle_gamma   90.00
#
_symmetry.space_group_name_H-M   'P 1'
#
loop_
_entity.id
_entity.type
_entity.pdbx_description
1 polymer ?
#
loop_
_entity_poly.entity_id
_entity_poly.type
_entity_poly.pdbx_seq_one_letter_code
_entity_poly.pdbx_strand_id
1 'polypeptide(L)' 'GKITDEKGDEPFVRPPGILEEQVCLRTGMLATTGCDSTALEVFLPGSYPQKFCDVHGGQLHDFQGVDKGFQTLDEENSEF' A
#
# COMPACT_ATOMS: atom_id res chain seq x y z
N GLY A 1 -38.20 24.89 -9.63
CA GLY A 1 -38.25 24.18 -10.91
C GLY A 1 -38.07 22.71 -10.65
N LYS A 2 -38.81 21.83 -11.35
CA LYS A 2 -38.54 20.40 -11.29
C LYS A 2 -37.39 20.12 -12.26
N ILE A 3 -36.27 19.60 -11.75
CA ILE A 3 -35.30 18.93 -12.60
C ILE A 3 -35.93 17.59 -12.97
N THR A 4 -36.29 17.40 -14.24
CA THR A 4 -36.76 16.12 -14.76
C THR A 4 -35.71 15.71 -15.78
N ASP A 5 -34.89 14.73 -15.44
CA ASP A 5 -34.04 14.05 -16.40
C ASP A 5 -34.93 13.22 -17.32
N GLU A 6 -34.97 13.57 -18.60
CA GLU A 6 -35.84 12.94 -19.60
C GLU A 6 -35.51 11.46 -19.86
N LYS A 7 -34.48 10.94 -19.19
CA LYS A 7 -33.92 9.60 -19.38
C LYS A 7 -34.64 8.51 -18.56
N GLY A 8 -35.43 8.88 -17.55
CA GLY A 8 -36.15 7.91 -16.70
C GLY A 8 -35.23 7.04 -15.83
N ASP A 9 -35.79 6.01 -15.18
CA ASP A 9 -35.11 5.14 -14.19
C ASP A 9 -34.17 4.09 -14.82
N GLU A 10 -33.39 4.46 -15.82
CA GLU A 10 -32.39 3.53 -16.38
C GLU A 10 -31.29 3.22 -15.34
N PRO A 11 -30.90 1.94 -15.17
CA PRO A 11 -29.85 1.59 -14.21
C PRO A 11 -28.51 2.21 -14.60
N PHE A 12 -27.87 2.92 -13.67
CA PHE A 12 -26.53 3.45 -13.86
C PHE A 12 -25.50 2.33 -13.74
N VAL A 13 -25.23 1.66 -14.87
CA VAL A 13 -24.25 0.59 -14.95
C VAL A 13 -22.84 1.18 -14.99
N ARG A 14 -21.94 0.56 -14.23
CA ARG A 14 -20.52 0.88 -14.25
C ARG A 14 -19.96 0.73 -15.68
N PRO A 15 -19.31 1.77 -16.25
CA PRO A 15 -18.69 1.67 -17.56
C PRO A 15 -17.61 0.58 -17.59
N PRO A 16 -17.47 -0.17 -18.71
CA PRO A 16 -16.36 -1.10 -18.87
C PRO A 16 -15.04 -0.35 -18.97
N GLY A 17 -13.94 -1.02 -18.62
CA GLY A 17 -12.59 -0.49 -18.80
C GLY A 17 -12.14 0.50 -17.71
N ILE A 18 -12.91 0.71 -16.66
CA ILE A 18 -12.41 1.39 -15.45
C ILE A 18 -11.61 0.41 -14.59
N LEU A 19 -10.54 0.91 -13.97
CA LEU A 19 -9.66 0.15 -13.09
C LEU A 19 -9.93 0.55 -11.64
N GLU A 20 -9.72 -0.38 -10.72
CA GLU A 20 -9.71 -0.09 -9.28
C GLU A 20 -8.31 -0.38 -8.74
N GLU A 21 -7.71 0.59 -8.05
CA GLU A 21 -6.37 0.46 -7.48
C GLU A 21 -6.38 0.95 -6.03
N GLN A 22 -5.53 0.34 -5.20
CA GLN A 22 -5.39 0.74 -3.80
C GLN A 22 -4.33 1.85 -3.69
N VAL A 23 -4.71 3.00 -3.15
CA VAL A 23 -3.88 4.21 -3.07
C VAL A 23 -3.58 4.54 -1.62
N CYS A 24 -2.36 4.98 -1.33
CA CYS A 24 -1.97 5.54 -0.05
C CYS A 24 -2.49 6.96 0.08
N LEU A 25 -3.36 7.22 1.05
CA LEU A 25 -3.99 8.54 1.23
C LEU A 25 -3.02 9.64 1.68
N ARG A 26 -1.83 9.27 2.14
CA ARG A 26 -0.79 10.23 2.53
C ARG A 26 0.06 10.71 1.37
N THR A 27 0.27 9.88 0.36
CA THR A 27 1.21 10.17 -0.74
C THR A 27 0.56 10.22 -2.13
N GLY A 28 -0.65 9.68 -2.29
CA GLY A 28 -1.31 9.52 -3.58
C GLY A 28 -0.67 8.46 -4.49
N MET A 29 0.25 7.65 -3.96
CA MET A 29 0.92 6.57 -4.68
C MET A 29 0.22 5.22 -4.45
N LEU A 30 0.55 4.20 -5.26
CA LEU A 30 0.03 2.86 -5.05
C LEU A 30 0.39 2.38 -3.63
N ALA A 31 -0.62 1.95 -2.89
CA ALA A 31 -0.44 1.48 -1.53
C ALA A 31 0.44 0.22 -1.52
N THR A 32 1.25 0.12 -0.46
CA THR A 32 2.00 -1.08 -0.10
C THR A 32 1.44 -1.64 1.20
N THR A 33 1.85 -2.86 1.58
CA THR A 33 1.37 -3.52 2.81
C THR A 33 1.68 -2.74 4.09
N GLY A 34 2.68 -1.85 4.07
CA GLY A 34 3.00 -1.00 5.21
C GLY A 34 2.15 0.27 5.32
N CYS A 35 1.33 0.60 4.31
CA CYS A 35 0.44 1.76 4.35
C CYS A 35 -0.72 1.52 5.33
N ASP A 36 -0.78 2.33 6.38
CA ASP A 36 -1.84 2.32 7.41
C ASP A 36 -3.12 3.07 6.98
N SER A 37 -3.00 3.93 5.97
CA SER A 37 -4.10 4.74 5.44
C SER A 37 -4.19 4.56 3.93
N THR A 38 -5.22 3.82 3.50
CA THR A 38 -5.43 3.48 2.09
C THR A 38 -6.89 3.68 1.67
N ALA A 39 -7.11 3.90 0.38
CA ALA A 39 -8.43 3.93 -0.24
C ALA A 39 -8.41 3.13 -1.56
N LEU A 40 -9.54 2.50 -1.88
CA LEU A 40 -9.78 1.92 -3.20
C LEU A 40 -10.32 3.03 -4.11
N GLU A 41 -9.58 3.39 -5.14
CA GLU A 41 -9.93 4.45 -6.07
C GLU A 41 -10.19 3.90 -7.48
N VAL A 42 -11.02 4.62 -8.25
CA VAL A 42 -11.43 4.24 -9.61
C VAL A 42 -10.70 5.11 -10.63
N PHE A 43 -10.05 4.48 -11.60
CA PHE A 43 -9.24 5.16 -12.62
C PHE A 43 -9.67 4.81 -14.04
N LEU A 44 -9.36 5.70 -14.97
CA LEU A 44 -9.32 5.36 -16.39
C LEU A 44 -8.01 4.62 -16.69
N PRO A 45 -7.95 3.81 -17.77
CA PRO A 45 -6.70 3.17 -18.19
C PRO A 45 -5.59 4.21 -18.39
N GLY A 46 -4.45 4.00 -17.74
CA GLY A 46 -3.29 4.89 -17.81
C GLY A 46 -3.36 6.14 -16.93
N SER A 47 -4.46 6.38 -16.18
CA SER A 47 -4.59 7.54 -15.29
C SER A 47 -4.33 7.23 -13.81
N TYR A 48 -3.86 6.03 -13.49
CA TYR A 48 -3.57 5.59 -12.12
C TYR A 48 -2.10 5.84 -11.76
N PRO A 49 -1.76 6.04 -10.48
CA PRO A 49 -0.37 6.18 -10.06
C PRO A 49 0.45 4.95 -10.42
N GLN A 50 1.62 5.14 -11.03
CA GLN A 50 2.48 4.04 -11.48
C GLN A 50 3.54 3.63 -10.42
N LYS A 51 3.75 4.49 -9.42
CA LYS A 51 4.76 4.29 -8.38
C LYS A 51 4.13 3.75 -7.11
N PHE A 52 4.81 2.80 -6.48
CA PHE A 52 4.48 2.34 -5.14
C PHE A 52 4.89 3.37 -4.08
N CYS A 53 4.12 3.42 -3.01
CA CYS A 53 4.38 4.27 -1.85
C CYS A 53 5.70 3.85 -1.18
N ASP A 54 6.65 4.78 -1.15
CA ASP A 54 7.99 4.64 -0.58
C ASP A 54 8.07 5.08 0.90
N VAL A 55 6.97 5.62 1.46
CA VAL A 55 6.95 6.17 2.82
C VAL A 55 6.63 5.12 3.90
N HIS A 56 5.65 4.24 3.66
CA HIS A 56 5.13 3.35 4.71
C HIS A 56 5.43 1.86 4.49
N GLY A 57 5.78 1.47 3.26
CA GLY A 57 6.18 0.10 2.92
C GLY A 57 7.67 -0.10 3.14
N GLY A 58 8.11 0.21 4.36
CA GLY A 58 9.51 0.27 4.78
C GLY A 58 10.40 -0.69 4.02
N GLN A 59 11.48 -0.14 3.49
CA GLN A 59 12.67 -0.87 3.12
C GLN A 59 12.83 -2.09 4.03
N LEU A 60 13.15 -3.24 3.44
CA LEU A 60 13.80 -4.34 4.14
C LEU A 60 15.21 -3.91 4.63
N HIS A 61 15.32 -2.74 5.26
CA HIS A 61 16.53 -2.21 5.89
C HIS A 61 16.81 -2.89 7.25
N ASP A 62 15.99 -3.85 7.67
CA ASP A 62 16.26 -4.70 8.83
C ASP A 62 16.81 -6.09 8.47
N PHE A 63 17.00 -6.42 7.18
CA PHE A 63 17.69 -7.66 6.79
C PHE A 63 19.17 -7.46 6.45
N GLN A 64 19.67 -6.23 6.49
CA GLN A 64 21.10 -5.95 6.39
C GLN A 64 21.69 -5.60 7.75
N GLY A 65 21.89 -6.67 8.54
CA GLY A 65 23.06 -6.79 9.40
C GLY A 65 22.87 -6.36 10.84
N VAL A 66 22.66 -7.34 11.72
CA VAL A 66 23.55 -7.47 12.88
C VAL A 66 23.78 -8.96 13.10
N ASP A 67 24.94 -9.46 12.65
CA ASP A 67 25.61 -10.56 13.33
C ASP A 67 25.86 -10.07 14.77
N LYS A 68 24.81 -10.14 15.61
CA LYS A 68 24.92 -9.86 17.03
C LYS A 68 25.76 -11.01 17.50
N GLY A 69 27.07 -10.79 17.60
CA GLY A 69 28.03 -11.70 18.19
C GLY A 69 27.51 -12.15 19.54
N PHE A 70 26.68 -13.19 19.51
CA PHE A 70 26.19 -13.93 20.65
C PHE A 70 27.38 -14.78 21.03
N GLN A 71 28.35 -14.13 21.66
CA GLN A 71 29.33 -14.82 22.48
C GLN A 71 28.49 -15.51 23.55
N THR A 72 28.26 -16.81 23.34
CA THR A 72 27.83 -17.73 24.37
C THR A 72 28.73 -17.48 25.57
N LEU A 73 28.21 -16.87 26.63
CA LEU A 73 28.92 -16.65 27.89
C LEU A 73 29.04 -17.96 28.67
N ASP A 74 29.48 -19.03 28.01
CA ASP A 74 29.56 -20.38 28.56
C ASP A 74 31.00 -20.93 28.57
N GLU A 75 32.02 -20.10 28.34
CA GLU A 75 33.42 -20.47 28.57
C GLU A 75 34.07 -19.49 29.54
N GLU A 76 33.87 -19.73 30.84
CA GLU A 76 34.87 -19.45 31.88
C GLU A 76 34.44 -20.14 33.19
N ASN A 77 34.72 -21.44 33.30
CA ASN A 77 35.11 -22.02 34.60
C ASN A 77 35.87 -23.34 34.41
N SER A 78 37.04 -23.27 33.78
CA SER A 78 38.07 -24.30 33.92
C SER A 78 39.36 -23.64 34.41
N GLU A 79 39.42 -23.35 35.70
CA GLU A 79 40.68 -23.33 36.47
C GLU A 79 40.34 -23.17 37.95
N PHE A 80 40.31 -24.29 38.68
CA PHE A 80 40.97 -24.55 39.97
C PHE A 80 40.72 -26.00 40.41
#